data_AF-A0A2G6C919-F1
#
_entry.id   AF-A0A2G6C919-F1
#
_cell.length_a   1.000
_cell.length_b   1.000
_cell.length_c   1.000
_cell.angle_alpha   90.00
_cell.angle_beta   90.00
_cell.angle_gamma   90.00
#
_symmetry.space_group_name_H-M   'P 1'
#
loop_
_entity.id
_entity.type
_entity.pdbx_description
1 polymer ?
#
loop_
_entity_poly.entity_id
_entity_poly.type
_entity_poly.pdbx_seq_one_letter_code
_entity_poly.pdbx_strand_id
1 'polypeptide(L)'
;LETELQQTRQQLADLREQTADDRLKLASLEGEYAELDKKYQKLLKPTRSSKGKTVVDVMYSRSGYRIRRPGEESYRTVGLATMNRELSELKTEHGSDLYVKIIIPENSGLSYNQAWVFTRDMLNKYDYYYQEDETETGTETQAE
;
A
#
# COMPACT_ATOMS: atom_id res chain seq x y z
N LEU A 1 18.25 4.20 -59.91
CA LEU A 1 16.77 4.15 -59.84
C LEU A 1 16.25 2.90 -59.11
N GLU A 2 16.21 1.69 -59.69
CA GLU A 2 15.68 0.51 -58.95
C GLU A 2 16.49 0.12 -57.70
N THR A 3 17.82 0.11 -57.82
CA THR A 3 18.73 -0.20 -56.69
C THR A 3 18.63 0.80 -55.55
N GLU A 4 18.42 2.06 -55.89
CA GLU A 4 18.31 3.20 -54.97
C GLU A 4 16.97 3.15 -54.20
N LEU A 5 15.91 2.73 -54.89
CA LEU A 5 14.59 2.49 -54.30
C LEU A 5 14.60 1.27 -53.37
N GLN A 6 15.35 0.22 -53.72
CA GLN A 6 15.59 -0.93 -52.83
C GLN A 6 16.39 -0.54 -51.59
N GLN A 7 17.47 0.23 -51.73
CA GLN A 7 18.25 0.72 -50.58
C GLN A 7 17.39 1.58 -49.64
N THR A 8 16.60 2.49 -50.19
CA THR A 8 15.71 3.36 -49.38
C THR A 8 14.67 2.52 -48.63
N ARG A 9 14.10 1.49 -49.26
CA ARG A 9 13.15 0.57 -48.61
C ARG A 9 13.80 -0.22 -47.47
N GLN A 10 15.02 -0.68 -47.67
CA GLN A 10 15.77 -1.38 -46.63
C GLN A 10 16.05 -0.44 -45.44
N GLN A 11 16.53 0.77 -45.71
CA GLN A 11 16.77 1.79 -44.66
C GLN A 11 15.49 2.14 -43.89
N LEU A 12 14.34 2.23 -44.56
CA LEU A 12 13.06 2.46 -43.90
C LEU A 12 12.60 1.27 -43.06
N ALA A 13 12.90 0.04 -43.48
CA ALA A 13 12.62 -1.15 -42.69
C ALA A 13 13.50 -1.19 -41.43
N ASP A 14 14.81 -0.98 -41.59
CA ASP A 14 15.78 -0.96 -40.50
C ASP A 14 15.45 0.15 -39.48
N LEU A 15 15.09 1.35 -39.95
CA LEU A 15 14.72 2.47 -39.07
C LEU A 15 13.42 2.18 -38.29
N ARG A 16 12.46 1.51 -38.92
CA ARG A 16 11.21 1.11 -38.26
C ARG A 16 11.45 0.05 -37.19
N GLU A 17 12.33 -0.91 -37.47
CA GLU A 17 12.74 -1.93 -36.51
C GLU A 17 13.45 -1.28 -35.30
N GLN A 18 14.42 -0.40 -35.55
CA GLN A 18 15.09 0.37 -34.48
C GLN A 18 14.09 1.19 -33.64
N THR A 19 13.14 1.85 -34.29
CA THR A 19 12.11 2.63 -33.58
C THR A 19 11.20 1.73 -32.71
N ALA A 20 10.89 0.52 -33.17
CA ALA A 20 10.11 -0.44 -32.41
C ALA A 20 10.89 -0.94 -31.18
N ASP A 21 12.16 -1.30 -31.36
CA ASP A 21 13.06 -1.72 -30.28
C ASP A 21 13.25 -0.63 -29.23
N ASP A 22 13.45 0.61 -29.66
CA ASP A 22 13.66 1.74 -28.76
C ASP A 22 12.38 2.05 -27.95
N ARG A 23 11.21 1.90 -28.56
CA ARG A 23 9.93 2.01 -27.83
C ARG A 23 9.77 0.92 -26.76
N LEU A 24 10.18 -0.32 -27.05
CA LEU A 24 10.14 -1.40 -26.07
C LEU A 24 11.10 -1.14 -24.90
N LYS A 25 12.32 -0.67 -25.19
CA LYS A 25 13.29 -0.29 -24.15
C LYS A 25 12.79 0.86 -23.30
N LEU A 26 12.17 1.88 -23.91
CA LEU A 26 11.60 3.02 -23.19
C LEU A 26 10.50 2.56 -22.22
N ALA A 27 9.56 1.74 -22.68
CA ALA A 27 8.49 1.20 -21.84
C ALA A 27 9.04 0.34 -20.68
N SER A 28 10.12 -0.43 -20.92
CA SER A 28 10.81 -1.18 -19.86
C SER A 28 11.41 -0.25 -18.82
N LEU A 29 12.14 0.78 -19.26
CA LEU A 29 12.78 1.77 -18.36
C LEU A 29 11.75 2.55 -17.55
N GLU A 30 10.64 2.96 -18.14
CA GLU A 30 9.54 3.63 -17.44
C GLU A 30 8.96 2.72 -16.35
N GLY A 31 8.75 1.43 -16.64
CA GLY A 31 8.29 0.45 -15.68
C GLY A 31 9.28 0.23 -14.53
N GLU A 32 10.58 0.11 -14.84
CA GLU A 32 11.65 -0.03 -13.85
C GLU A 32 11.77 1.21 -12.96
N TYR A 33 11.65 2.40 -13.53
CA TYR A 33 11.69 3.67 -12.79
C TYR A 33 10.50 3.79 -11.84
N ALA A 34 9.29 3.46 -12.29
CA ALA A 34 8.09 3.46 -11.45
C ALA A 34 8.20 2.48 -10.27
N GLU A 35 8.79 1.30 -10.49
CA GLU A 35 9.03 0.33 -9.40
C GLU A 35 10.13 0.80 -8.44
N LEU A 36 11.18 1.44 -8.95
CA LEU A 36 12.25 2.01 -8.14
C LEU A 36 11.73 3.16 -7.26
N ASP A 37 10.90 4.05 -7.81
CA ASP A 37 10.30 5.14 -7.06
C ASP A 37 9.39 4.61 -5.93
N LYS A 38 8.51 3.63 -6.21
CA LYS A 38 7.71 2.96 -5.18
C LYS A 38 8.54 2.38 -4.04
N LYS A 39 9.71 1.80 -4.35
CA LYS A 39 10.65 1.30 -3.32
C LYS A 39 11.30 2.44 -2.55
N TYR A 40 11.68 3.50 -3.23
CA TYR A 40 12.29 4.68 -2.62
C TYR A 40 11.31 5.40 -1.68
N GLN A 41 10.07 5.62 -2.09
CA GLN A 41 9.04 6.23 -1.24
C GLN A 41 8.81 5.42 0.04
N LYS A 42 8.85 4.08 -0.02
CA LYS A 42 8.78 3.21 1.17
C LYS A 42 9.93 3.42 2.15
N LEU A 43 11.12 3.81 1.66
CA LEU A 43 12.29 4.13 2.51
C LEU A 43 12.18 5.54 3.12
N LEU A 44 11.52 6.47 2.44
CA LEU A 44 11.30 7.83 2.93
C LEU A 44 10.15 7.94 3.94
N LYS A 45 9.23 6.97 3.98
CA LYS A 45 8.12 7.01 4.96
C LYS A 45 8.68 7.10 6.40
N PRO A 46 8.27 8.13 7.18
CA PRO A 46 8.80 8.33 8.52
C PRO A 46 8.42 7.15 9.41
N THR A 47 9.20 6.86 10.44
CA THR A 47 8.89 5.73 11.34
C THR A 47 7.47 5.85 11.91
N ARG A 48 6.68 4.77 11.76
CA ARG A 48 5.33 4.66 12.33
C ARG A 48 5.33 5.04 13.82
N SER A 49 4.45 5.95 14.22
CA SER A 49 4.39 6.51 15.57
C SER A 49 2.95 6.80 15.99
N SER A 50 2.64 6.58 17.26
CA SER A 50 1.33 6.92 17.85
C SER A 50 1.22 8.38 18.29
N LYS A 51 2.30 9.17 18.22
CA LYS A 51 2.33 10.54 18.73
C LYS A 51 1.35 11.42 17.93
N GLY A 52 0.39 12.02 18.64
CA GLY A 52 -0.64 12.88 18.02
C GLY A 52 -1.69 12.12 17.22
N LYS A 53 -1.73 10.78 17.31
CA LYS A 53 -2.67 9.92 16.60
C LYS A 53 -3.75 9.40 17.54
N THR A 54 -4.88 9.03 16.97
CA THR A 54 -5.98 8.39 17.69
C THR A 54 -5.70 6.89 17.82
N VAL A 55 -5.45 6.43 19.05
CA VAL A 55 -5.00 5.05 19.30
C VAL A 55 -6.18 4.15 19.64
N VAL A 56 -6.33 3.06 18.88
CA VAL A 56 -7.20 1.93 19.21
C VAL A 56 -6.35 0.70 19.50
N ASP A 57 -6.64 -0.01 20.59
CA ASP A 57 -5.98 -1.27 20.91
C ASP A 57 -6.82 -2.44 20.42
N VAL A 58 -6.19 -3.38 19.73
CA VAL A 58 -6.77 -4.63 19.26
C VAL A 58 -5.92 -5.78 19.79
N MET A 59 -6.49 -6.60 20.67
CA MET A 59 -5.85 -7.76 21.24
C MET A 59 -6.48 -9.04 20.73
N TYR A 60 -5.64 -9.94 20.23
CA TYR A 60 -6.07 -11.27 19.79
C TYR A 60 -6.31 -12.20 20.98
N SER A 61 -7.38 -13.00 20.92
CA SER A 61 -7.65 -14.11 21.83
C SER A 61 -8.16 -15.33 21.05
N ARG A 62 -7.98 -16.54 21.59
CA ARG A 62 -8.62 -17.74 21.00
C ARG A 62 -10.14 -17.68 21.02
N SER A 63 -10.71 -16.97 21.99
CA SER A 63 -12.16 -16.82 22.15
C SER A 63 -12.77 -15.66 21.35
N GLY A 64 -11.97 -14.97 20.53
CA GLY A 64 -12.38 -13.79 19.76
C GLY A 64 -11.37 -12.66 19.85
N TYR A 65 -11.83 -11.43 19.98
CA TYR A 65 -10.98 -10.25 19.98
C TYR A 65 -11.31 -9.38 21.16
N ARG A 66 -10.34 -8.58 21.59
CA ARG A 66 -10.57 -7.56 22.62
C ARG A 66 -10.19 -6.22 22.03
N ILE A 67 -11.12 -5.29 22.05
CA ILE A 67 -10.92 -3.93 21.54
C ILE A 67 -10.98 -2.93 22.69
N ARG A 68 -10.17 -1.88 22.61
CA ARG A 68 -10.27 -0.71 23.49
C ARG A 68 -10.22 0.53 22.61
N ARG A 69 -11.36 1.23 22.53
CA ARG A 69 -11.50 2.44 21.73
C ARG A 69 -10.74 3.62 22.38
N PRO A 70 -10.47 4.67 21.60
CA PRO A 70 -9.96 5.93 22.15
C PRO A 70 -10.86 6.41 23.29
N GLY A 71 -10.27 6.71 24.45
CA GLY A 71 -11.01 7.15 25.65
C GLY A 71 -11.66 6.04 26.48
N GLU A 72 -11.66 4.77 26.04
CA GLU A 72 -12.11 3.66 26.88
C GLU A 72 -11.02 3.23 27.87
N GLU A 73 -11.41 3.02 29.14
CA GLU A 73 -10.49 2.56 30.17
C GLU A 73 -10.18 1.06 30.07
N SER A 74 -11.14 0.25 29.60
CA SER A 74 -11.08 -1.20 29.65
C SER A 74 -11.34 -1.87 28.30
N TYR A 75 -10.75 -3.03 28.10
CA TYR A 75 -10.96 -3.86 26.92
C TYR A 75 -12.33 -4.55 26.93
N ARG A 76 -13.05 -4.47 25.81
CA ARG A 76 -14.29 -5.22 25.56
C ARG A 76 -14.04 -6.41 24.66
N THR A 77 -14.59 -7.58 25.01
CA THR A 77 -14.53 -8.77 24.17
C THR A 77 -15.58 -8.68 23.06
N VAL A 78 -15.14 -8.84 21.82
CA VAL A 78 -15.96 -8.72 20.61
C VAL A 78 -15.65 -9.86 19.63
N GLY A 79 -16.60 -10.17 18.75
CA GLY A 79 -16.39 -11.07 17.62
C GLY A 79 -15.67 -10.37 16.46
N LEU A 80 -15.22 -11.15 15.48
CA LEU A 80 -14.51 -10.66 14.30
C LEU A 80 -15.31 -9.60 13.52
N ALA A 81 -16.61 -9.85 13.30
CA ALA A 81 -17.47 -8.94 12.55
C ALA A 81 -17.63 -7.59 13.27
N THR A 82 -17.89 -7.63 14.59
CA THR A 82 -17.99 -6.42 15.42
C THR A 82 -16.68 -5.65 15.46
N MET A 83 -15.54 -6.34 15.62
CA MET A 83 -14.22 -5.72 15.58
C MET A 83 -13.96 -5.00 14.26
N ASN A 84 -14.22 -5.66 13.12
CA ASN A 84 -14.03 -5.03 11.81
C ASN A 84 -14.95 -3.83 11.61
N ARG A 85 -16.22 -3.93 12.04
CA ARG A 85 -17.16 -2.81 11.99
C ARG A 85 -16.66 -1.63 12.84
N GLU A 86 -16.28 -1.87 14.09
CA GLU A 86 -15.80 -0.81 14.99
C GLU A 86 -14.51 -0.14 14.48
N LEU A 87 -13.59 -0.92 13.88
CA LEU A 87 -12.38 -0.39 13.25
C LEU A 87 -12.68 0.39 11.97
N SER A 88 -13.67 -0.05 11.18
CA SER A 88 -14.12 0.67 9.99
C SER A 88 -14.74 2.01 10.36
N GLU A 89 -15.59 2.05 11.40
CA GLU A 89 -16.16 3.29 11.94
C GLU A 89 -15.07 4.26 12.39
N LEU A 90 -14.09 3.78 13.18
CA LEU A 90 -12.96 4.61 13.62
C LEU A 90 -12.09 5.06 12.44
N LYS A 91 -11.96 4.25 11.40
CA LYS A 91 -11.21 4.61 10.18
C LYS A 91 -11.93 5.71 9.41
N THR A 92 -13.25 5.64 9.30
CA THR A 92 -14.06 6.71 8.70
C THR A 92 -14.01 7.98 9.54
N GLU A 93 -14.02 7.88 10.87
CA GLU A 93 -14.02 9.03 11.78
C GLU A 93 -12.66 9.74 11.85
N HIS A 94 -11.55 8.98 11.88
CA HIS A 94 -10.20 9.52 12.12
C HIS A 94 -9.28 9.45 10.90
N GLY A 95 -9.67 8.83 9.79
CA GLY A 95 -8.96 8.87 8.51
C GLY A 95 -7.48 8.48 8.59
N SER A 96 -6.60 9.45 8.31
CA SER A 96 -5.13 9.34 8.34
C SER A 96 -4.52 9.57 9.73
N ASP A 97 -5.36 9.67 10.76
CA ASP A 97 -4.94 9.80 12.17
C ASP A 97 -5.21 8.55 13.01
N LEU A 98 -5.83 7.51 12.45
CA LEU A 98 -6.10 6.26 13.17
C LEU A 98 -4.83 5.40 13.32
N TYR A 99 -4.37 5.20 14.56
CA TYR A 99 -3.31 4.26 14.91
C TYR A 99 -3.89 2.98 15.51
N VAL A 100 -3.63 1.85 14.87
CA VAL A 100 -4.08 0.52 15.33
C VAL A 100 -2.96 -0.18 16.07
N LYS A 101 -3.09 -0.32 17.39
CA LYS A 101 -2.15 -1.05 18.24
C LYS A 101 -2.57 -2.52 18.35
N ILE A 102 -1.86 -3.39 17.65
CA ILE A 102 -2.13 -4.83 17.68
C ILE A 102 -1.32 -5.49 18.80
N ILE A 103 -1.99 -6.29 19.62
CA ILE A 103 -1.40 -7.02 20.75
C ILE A 103 -1.70 -8.51 20.57
N ILE A 104 -0.65 -9.32 20.48
CA ILE A 104 -0.74 -10.77 20.38
C ILE A 104 -0.07 -11.36 21.61
N PRO A 105 -0.84 -11.90 22.57
CA PRO A 105 -0.27 -12.54 23.76
C PRO A 105 0.60 -13.75 23.39
N GLU A 106 1.62 -14.03 24.21
CA GLU A 106 2.51 -15.19 24.02
C GLU A 106 1.74 -16.52 23.98
N ASN A 107 0.68 -16.63 24.78
CA ASN A 107 -0.20 -17.79 24.85
C ASN A 107 -1.39 -17.72 23.87
N SER A 108 -1.34 -16.87 22.84
CA SER A 108 -2.38 -16.77 21.81
C SER A 108 -2.63 -18.09 21.07
N GLY A 109 -1.60 -18.94 20.97
CA GLY A 109 -1.65 -20.16 20.17
C GLY A 109 -1.55 -19.91 18.67
N LEU A 110 -1.23 -18.69 18.26
CA LEU A 110 -0.86 -18.40 16.88
C LEU A 110 0.60 -18.78 16.66
N SER A 111 0.89 -19.39 15.52
CA SER A 111 2.26 -19.43 15.01
C SER A 111 2.70 -18.01 14.63
N TYR A 112 4.01 -17.80 14.55
CA TYR A 112 4.59 -16.53 14.10
C TYR A 112 4.00 -16.06 12.76
N ASN A 113 3.87 -16.97 11.79
CA ASN A 113 3.32 -16.64 10.47
C ASN A 113 1.85 -16.16 10.58
N GLN A 114 1.03 -16.86 11.36
CA GLN A 114 -0.37 -16.46 11.56
C GLN A 114 -0.49 -15.10 12.25
N ALA A 115 0.33 -14.86 13.27
CA ALA A 115 0.41 -13.56 13.95
C ALA A 115 0.81 -12.43 12.99
N TRP A 116 1.78 -12.70 12.12
CA TRP A 116 2.25 -11.74 11.11
C TRP A 116 1.18 -11.43 10.07
N VAL A 117 0.53 -12.47 9.50
CA VAL A 117 -0.56 -12.29 8.53
C VAL A 117 -1.71 -11.48 9.15
N PHE A 118 -2.14 -11.84 10.37
CA PHE A 118 -3.18 -11.09 11.08
C PHE A 118 -2.80 -9.62 11.28
N THR A 119 -1.57 -9.37 11.75
CA THR A 119 -1.07 -8.01 12.00
C THR A 119 -1.06 -7.19 10.72
N ARG A 120 -0.46 -7.73 9.65
CA ARG A 120 -0.39 -7.07 8.35
C ARG A 120 -1.77 -6.76 7.79
N ASP A 121 -2.68 -7.73 7.81
CA ASP A 121 -4.01 -7.57 7.22
C ASP A 121 -4.85 -6.52 7.96
N MET A 122 -4.70 -6.42 9.29
CA MET A 122 -5.36 -5.38 10.09
C MET A 122 -4.74 -4.00 9.87
N LEU A 123 -3.41 -3.91 9.85
CA LEU A 123 -2.71 -2.64 9.66
C LEU A 123 -2.98 -2.06 8.26
N ASN A 124 -2.89 -2.87 7.20
CA ASN A 124 -3.17 -2.41 5.84
C ASN A 124 -4.61 -1.87 5.69
N LYS A 125 -5.58 -2.46 6.38
CA LYS A 125 -6.99 -2.05 6.26
C LYS A 125 -7.33 -0.78 7.04
N TYR A 126 -6.75 -0.60 8.23
CA TYR A 126 -7.25 0.38 9.19
C TYR A 126 -6.19 1.36 9.70
N ASP A 127 -4.92 1.01 9.68
CA ASP A 127 -3.87 1.85 10.25
C ASP A 127 -3.46 2.95 9.29
N TYR A 128 -3.25 4.16 9.81
CA TYR A 128 -2.86 5.31 9.01
C TYR A 128 -1.56 5.12 8.23
N TYR A 129 -0.60 4.36 8.77
CA TYR A 129 0.74 4.26 8.20
C TYR A 129 0.81 3.41 6.94
N TYR A 130 -0.08 2.42 6.84
CA TYR A 130 -0.09 1.43 5.77
C TYR A 130 -1.11 1.75 4.68
N GLN A 131 -1.70 2.93 4.72
CA GLN A 131 -2.48 3.43 3.60
C GLN A 131 -1.52 3.77 2.46
N GLU A 132 -1.87 3.34 1.25
CA GLU A 132 -1.22 3.88 0.06
C GLU A 132 -1.56 5.37 0.00
N ASP A 133 -0.56 6.21 -0.22
CA ASP A 133 -0.77 7.65 -0.24
C ASP A 133 -1.62 7.96 -1.49
N GLU A 134 -2.93 8.15 -1.32
CA GLU A 134 -3.85 8.58 -2.40
C GLU A 134 -3.56 10.01 -2.88
N THR A 135 -2.37 10.55 -2.63
CA THR A 135 -2.03 11.98 -2.83
C THR A 135 -1.30 12.28 -4.15
N GLU A 136 -1.19 11.34 -5.09
CA GLU A 136 -0.51 11.59 -6.38
C GLU A 136 -1.41 11.51 -7.62
N THR A 137 -2.74 11.49 -7.48
CA THR A 137 -3.67 11.61 -8.61
C THR A 137 -4.40 12.95 -8.58
N GLY A 138 -3.65 14.05 -8.66
CA GLY A 138 -4.23 15.38 -8.44
C GLY A 138 -3.51 16.58 -9.04
N THR A 139 -2.61 16.44 -10.02
CA THR A 139 -2.10 17.58 -10.80
C THR A 139 -1.54 17.14 -12.16
N GLU A 140 -2.42 16.73 -13.08
CA GLU A 140 -2.17 16.88 -14.52
C GLU A 140 -3.41 17.51 -15.14
N THR A 141 -3.60 18.80 -14.85
CA THR A 141 -4.42 19.66 -15.70
C THR A 141 -3.68 19.83 -17.01
N GLN A 142 -4.21 19.17 -18.03
CA GLN A 142 -3.93 19.42 -19.43
C GLN A 142 -3.99 20.93 -19.70
N ALA A 143 -2.88 21.52 -20.11
CA ALA A 143 -2.87 22.82 -20.78
C ALA A 143 -2.75 22.54 -22.28
N GLU A 144 -3.73 23.09 -22.99
CA GLU A 144 -3.95 23.09 -24.44
C GLU A 144 -2.73 23.57 -25.27
#